data_AF-A0A7J2KG25-F1
#
_entry.id   AF-A0A7J2KG25-F1
#
_cell.length_a   1.000
_cell.length_b   1.000
_cell.length_c   1.000
_cell.angle_alpha   90.00
_cell.angle_beta   90.00
_cell.angle_gamma   90.00
#
_symmetry.space_group_name_H-M   'P 1'
#
loop_
_entity.id
_entity.type
_entity.pdbx_description
1 polymer ?
#
loop_
_entity_poly.entity_id
_entity_poly.type
_entity_poly.pdbx_seq_one_letter_code
_entity_poly.pdbx_strand_id
1 'polypeptide(L)'
;MKLNKRLLSTYLILYSIFGEKEFNIGEALDVLKLFSSRKIAIKDLKRLWKMGFLNRINNYSFKVVKPEKAFAKHLIEYISSRISRRIRSANIKGEVQLVGERIIVKLENPPPFSSQLIAFEKL
;
A
#
# COMPACT_ATOMS: atom_id res chain seq x y z
N MET A 1 6.66 -8.11 -5.78
CA MET A 1 5.40 -8.79 -6.18
C MET A 1 4.43 -7.75 -6.71
N LYS A 2 3.69 -8.05 -7.79
CA LYS A 2 2.77 -7.08 -8.42
C LYS A 2 1.36 -7.22 -7.85
N LEU A 3 0.76 -6.09 -7.44
CA LEU A 3 -0.68 -6.02 -7.15
C LEU A 3 -1.46 -6.15 -8.46
N ASN A 4 -2.28 -7.19 -8.59
CA ASN A 4 -3.14 -7.39 -9.76
C ASN A 4 -4.61 -7.24 -9.36
N LYS A 5 -5.51 -7.15 -10.36
CA LYS A 5 -6.95 -6.94 -10.12
C LYS A 5 -7.53 -7.95 -9.14
N ARG A 6 -7.21 -9.25 -9.30
CA ARG A 6 -7.68 -10.31 -8.40
C ARG A 6 -7.24 -10.09 -6.95
N LEU A 7 -5.95 -9.84 -6.73
CA LEU A 7 -5.39 -9.67 -5.39
C LEU A 7 -5.96 -8.43 -4.71
N LEU A 8 -6.17 -7.36 -5.49
CA LEU A 8 -6.82 -6.13 -5.05
C LEU A 8 -8.30 -6.40 -4.68
N SER A 9 -9.04 -7.15 -5.50
CA SER A 9 -10.42 -7.55 -5.17
C SER A 9 -10.49 -8.37 -3.89
N THR A 10 -9.60 -9.36 -3.72
CA THR A 10 -9.51 -10.14 -2.47
C THR A 10 -9.28 -9.22 -1.27
N TYR A 11 -8.36 -8.27 -1.37
CA TYR A 11 -8.12 -7.28 -0.32
C TYR A 11 -9.36 -6.44 0.00
N LEU A 12 -10.03 -5.89 -1.02
CA LEU A 12 -11.21 -5.06 -0.85
C LEU A 12 -12.37 -5.83 -0.21
N ILE A 13 -12.59 -7.09 -0.61
CA ILE A 13 -13.60 -7.96 0.01
C ILE A 13 -13.29 -8.13 1.50
N LEU A 14 -12.06 -8.52 1.84
CA LEU A 14 -11.65 -8.71 3.24
C LEU A 14 -11.82 -7.41 4.05
N TYR A 15 -11.42 -6.26 3.51
CA TYR A 15 -11.60 -4.98 4.19
C TYR A 15 -13.08 -4.62 4.37
N SER A 16 -13.92 -4.86 3.36
CA SER A 16 -15.34 -4.54 3.44
C SER A 16 -16.10 -5.37 4.48
N ILE A 17 -15.67 -6.60 4.72
CA ILE A 17 -16.32 -7.51 5.66
C ILE A 17 -15.74 -7.36 7.07
N PHE A 18 -14.41 -7.40 7.20
CA PHE A 18 -13.74 -7.43 8.50
C PHE A 18 -13.28 -6.06 8.98
N GLY A 19 -13.16 -5.07 8.09
CA GLY A 19 -12.53 -3.79 8.39
C GLY A 19 -11.15 -4.00 9.00
N GLU A 20 -10.87 -3.30 10.10
CA GLU A 20 -9.65 -3.49 10.90
C GLU A 20 -9.84 -4.47 12.07
N LYS A 21 -10.89 -5.28 12.10
CA LYS A 21 -11.05 -6.32 13.12
C LYS A 21 -10.10 -7.48 12.81
N GLU A 22 -9.75 -8.24 13.84
CA GLU A 22 -9.04 -9.51 13.67
C GLU A 22 -10.00 -10.53 13.06
N PHE A 23 -9.49 -11.34 12.14
CA PHE A 23 -10.19 -12.49 11.57
C PHE A 23 -9.22 -13.66 11.42
N ASN A 24 -9.74 -14.88 11.54
CA ASN A 24 -8.97 -16.10 11.31
C ASN A 24 -9.04 -16.57 9.85
N ILE A 25 -8.13 -17.46 9.46
CA ILE A 25 -8.07 -17.99 8.09
C ILE A 25 -9.39 -18.69 7.69
N GLY A 26 -10.06 -19.39 8.60
CA GLY A 26 -11.33 -20.05 8.33
C GLY A 26 -12.40 -19.07 7.90
N GLU A 27 -12.59 -18.00 8.67
CA GLU A 27 -13.54 -16.91 8.36
C GLU A 27 -13.23 -16.27 7.00
N ALA A 28 -11.96 -15.97 6.72
CA ALA A 28 -11.56 -15.44 5.43
C ALA A 28 -11.88 -16.40 4.27
N LEU A 29 -11.68 -17.71 4.46
CA LEU A 29 -12.00 -18.70 3.45
C LEU A 29 -13.50 -18.85 3.24
N ASP A 30 -14.30 -18.75 4.30
CA ASP A 30 -15.76 -18.77 4.20
C ASP A 30 -16.31 -17.57 3.43
N VAL A 31 -15.70 -16.40 3.59
CA VAL A 31 -16.03 -15.21 2.79
C VAL A 31 -15.55 -15.38 1.34
N LEU A 32 -14.31 -15.82 1.14
CA LEU A 32 -13.68 -15.84 -0.18
C LEU A 32 -14.09 -17.01 -1.06
N LYS A 33 -14.76 -18.06 -0.52
CA LYS A 33 -15.18 -19.24 -1.30
C LYS A 33 -16.15 -18.90 -2.43
N LEU A 34 -16.92 -17.82 -2.30
CA LEU A 34 -17.83 -17.32 -3.35
C LEU A 34 -17.08 -16.62 -4.50
N PHE A 35 -15.84 -16.17 -4.25
CA PHE A 35 -15.04 -15.41 -5.21
C PHE A 35 -13.90 -16.23 -5.83
N SER A 36 -13.30 -17.16 -5.08
CA SER A 36 -12.15 -17.92 -5.52
C SER A 36 -12.04 -19.27 -4.82
N SER A 37 -11.29 -20.20 -5.42
CA SER A 37 -11.03 -21.50 -4.77
C SER A 37 -10.21 -21.32 -3.50
N ARG A 38 -10.39 -22.23 -2.53
CA ARG A 38 -9.63 -22.26 -1.26
C ARG A 38 -8.13 -22.10 -1.46
N LYS A 39 -7.56 -22.81 -2.44
CA LYS A 39 -6.12 -22.75 -2.79
C LYS A 39 -5.70 -21.34 -3.22
N ILE A 40 -6.52 -20.66 -4.01
CA ILE A 40 -6.25 -19.28 -4.47
C ILE A 40 -6.37 -18.31 -3.30
N ALA A 41 -7.43 -18.42 -2.49
CA ALA A 41 -7.64 -17.56 -1.33
C ALA A 41 -6.46 -17.63 -0.34
N ILE A 42 -5.98 -18.82 0.03
CA ILE A 42 -4.79 -19.00 0.88
C ILE A 42 -3.55 -18.33 0.27
N LYS A 43 -3.34 -18.53 -1.04
CA LYS A 43 -2.22 -17.92 -1.76
C LYS A 43 -2.33 -16.40 -1.75
N ASP A 44 -3.52 -15.85 -1.94
CA ASP A 44 -3.76 -14.41 -1.97
C ASP A 44 -3.61 -13.80 -0.57
N LEU A 45 -4.10 -14.43 0.50
CA LEU A 45 -3.84 -14.02 1.90
C LEU A 45 -2.34 -13.92 2.19
N LYS A 46 -1.57 -14.98 1.86
CA LYS A 46 -0.11 -14.98 2.03
C LYS A 46 0.55 -13.85 1.25
N ARG A 47 0.05 -13.56 0.05
CA ARG A 47 0.61 -12.51 -0.81
C ARG A 47 0.29 -11.12 -0.27
N LEU A 48 -0.94 -10.88 0.15
CA LEU A 48 -1.39 -9.62 0.75
C LEU A 48 -0.62 -9.32 2.04
N TRP A 49 -0.40 -10.32 2.89
CA TRP A 49 0.45 -10.19 4.08
C TRP A 49 1.87 -9.76 3.71
N LYS A 50 2.53 -10.46 2.78
CA LYS A 50 3.89 -10.11 2.32
C LYS A 50 3.99 -8.71 1.70
N MET A 51 2.89 -8.21 1.13
CA MET A 51 2.84 -6.88 0.51
C MET A 51 2.45 -5.78 1.50
N GLY A 52 2.16 -6.11 2.77
CA GLY A 52 1.78 -5.14 3.79
C GLY A 52 0.31 -4.73 3.78
N PHE A 53 -0.55 -5.45 3.06
CA PHE A 53 -2.01 -5.22 3.04
C PHE A 53 -2.73 -5.93 4.20
N LEU A 54 -2.09 -6.93 4.80
CA LEU A 54 -2.56 -7.62 6.01
C LEU A 54 -1.45 -7.61 7.06
N ASN A 55 -1.82 -7.39 8.31
CA ASN A 55 -0.97 -7.64 9.46
C ASN A 55 -1.28 -9.03 10.01
N ARG A 56 -0.24 -9.82 10.24
CA ARG A 56 -0.38 -11.15 10.85
C ARG A 56 -0.34 -10.97 12.38
N ILE A 57 -1.40 -11.40 13.06
CA ILE A 57 -1.48 -11.33 14.53
C ILE A 57 -0.86 -12.59 15.14
N ASN A 58 -1.18 -13.75 14.58
CA ASN A 58 -0.62 -15.04 14.99
C ASN A 58 -0.56 -15.99 13.78
N ASN A 59 -0.37 -17.29 14.03
CA ASN A 59 -0.24 -18.24 12.94
C ASN A 59 -1.48 -18.38 12.04
N TYR A 60 -2.66 -18.10 12.58
CA TYR A 60 -3.96 -18.36 11.96
C TYR A 60 -4.85 -17.11 11.85
N SER A 61 -4.43 -15.97 12.40
CA SER A 61 -5.20 -14.73 12.42
C SER A 61 -4.48 -13.57 11.74
N PHE A 62 -5.28 -12.72 11.11
CA PHE A 62 -4.86 -11.51 10.42
C PHE A 62 -5.76 -10.33 10.79
N LYS A 63 -5.26 -9.12 10.50
CA LYS A 63 -6.00 -7.86 10.52
C LYS A 63 -5.75 -7.13 9.21
N VAL A 64 -6.80 -6.61 8.57
CA VAL A 64 -6.63 -5.85 7.32
C VAL A 64 -6.02 -4.49 7.64
N VAL A 65 -5.04 -4.07 6.83
CA VAL A 65 -4.47 -2.71 6.91
C VAL A 65 -5.37 -1.76 6.13
N LYS A 66 -5.65 -0.58 6.69
CA LYS A 66 -6.46 0.43 5.99
C LYS A 66 -5.91 0.77 4.61
N PRO A 67 -6.78 1.04 3.61
CA PRO A 67 -6.37 1.36 2.24
C PRO A 67 -5.29 2.43 2.18
N GLU A 68 -5.48 3.55 2.89
CA GLU A 68 -4.57 4.70 2.81
C GLU A 68 -3.15 4.29 3.18
N LYS A 69 -3.00 3.53 4.28
CA LYS A 69 -1.69 3.04 4.75
C LYS A 69 -1.11 1.95 3.84
N ALA A 70 -1.94 0.97 3.45
CA ALA A 70 -1.49 -0.15 2.63
C ALA A 70 -0.98 0.32 1.26
N PHE A 71 -1.73 1.21 0.61
CA PHE A 71 -1.33 1.77 -0.68
C PHE A 71 -0.16 2.72 -0.58
N ALA A 72 -0.14 3.61 0.42
CA ALA A 72 1.01 4.50 0.65
C ALA A 72 2.29 3.67 0.77
N LYS A 73 2.32 2.68 1.66
CA LYS A 73 3.48 1.80 1.84
C LYS A 73 3.83 1.01 0.57
N HIS A 74 2.84 0.51 -0.16
CA HIS A 74 3.08 -0.28 -1.37
C HIS A 74 3.64 0.56 -2.52
N LEU A 75 3.28 1.83 -2.61
CA LEU A 75 3.58 2.70 -3.76
C LEU A 75 4.67 3.73 -3.48
N ILE A 76 5.12 3.91 -2.24
CA ILE A 76 5.99 5.03 -1.87
C ILE A 76 7.30 5.10 -2.67
N GLU A 77 7.99 3.97 -2.85
CA GLU A 77 9.22 3.88 -3.65
C GLU A 77 8.96 4.17 -5.14
N TYR A 78 7.81 3.71 -5.64
CA TYR A 78 7.41 3.97 -7.02
C TYR A 78 7.13 5.46 -7.23
N ILE A 79 6.37 6.08 -6.32
CA ILE A 79 6.03 7.51 -6.38
C ILE A 79 7.29 8.36 -6.28
N SER A 80 8.17 8.10 -5.31
CA SER A 80 9.42 8.86 -5.13
C SER A 80 10.32 8.76 -6.36
N SER A 81 10.48 7.57 -6.94
CA SER A 81 11.24 7.37 -8.17
C SER A 81 10.64 8.12 -9.36
N ARG A 82 9.31 8.12 -9.50
CA ARG A 82 8.62 8.83 -10.59
C ARG A 82 8.80 10.35 -10.47
N ILE A 83 8.67 10.91 -9.26
CA ILE A 83 8.89 12.34 -9.02
C ILE A 83 10.35 12.71 -9.34
N SER A 84 11.32 11.95 -8.82
CA SER A 84 12.74 12.19 -9.07
C SER A 84 13.09 12.17 -10.57
N ARG A 85 12.56 11.19 -11.31
CA ARG A 85 12.72 11.13 -12.78
C ARG A 85 12.10 12.34 -13.47
N ARG A 86 10.91 12.78 -13.03
CA ARG A 86 10.24 13.94 -13.63
C ARG A 86 11.03 15.23 -13.41
N ILE A 87 11.52 15.47 -12.20
CA ILE A 87 12.37 16.63 -11.86
C ILE A 87 13.59 16.69 -12.79
N ARG A 88 14.31 15.58 -12.94
CA ARG A 88 15.45 15.48 -13.86
C ARG A 88 15.04 15.73 -15.31
N SER A 89 13.97 15.08 -15.79
CA SER A 89 13.54 15.19 -17.19
C SER A 89 13.03 16.58 -17.57
N ALA A 90 12.53 17.35 -16.59
CA ALA A 90 11.99 18.68 -16.78
C ALA A 90 13.01 19.78 -16.45
N ASN A 91 14.27 19.43 -16.15
CA ASN A 91 15.33 20.35 -15.71
C ASN A 91 14.89 21.23 -14.52
N ILE A 92 14.06 20.69 -13.62
CA ILE A 92 13.64 21.37 -12.40
C ILE A 92 14.79 21.24 -11.40
N LYS A 93 15.24 22.36 -10.82
CA LYS A 93 16.20 22.33 -9.72
C LYS A 93 15.49 21.83 -8.45
N GLY A 94 15.87 20.64 -8.02
CA GLY A 94 15.26 20.00 -6.86
C GLY A 94 15.87 18.67 -6.50
N GLU A 95 15.61 18.23 -5.28
CA GLU A 95 15.97 16.91 -4.78
C GLU A 95 14.75 16.17 -4.21
N VAL A 96 14.78 14.84 -4.29
CA VAL A 96 13.73 13.98 -3.73
C VAL A 96 14.38 13.01 -2.77
N GLN A 97 13.89 12.98 -1.55
CA GLN A 97 14.36 12.10 -0.50
C GLN A 97 13.18 11.27 0.03
N LEU A 98 13.45 10.00 0.33
CA LEU A 98 12.50 9.12 0.99
C LEU A 98 12.93 8.96 2.45
N VAL A 99 12.14 9.50 3.38
CA VAL A 99 12.42 9.45 4.82
C VAL A 99 11.28 8.68 5.50
N GLY A 100 11.54 7.41 5.82
CA GLY A 100 10.53 6.50 6.36
C GLY A 100 9.36 6.31 5.40
N GLU A 101 8.14 6.59 5.87
CA GLU A 101 6.91 6.54 5.06
C GLU A 101 6.52 7.89 4.43
N ARG A 102 7.49 8.82 4.31
CA ARG A 102 7.26 10.16 3.76
C ARG A 102 8.25 10.51 2.65
N ILE A 103 7.73 11.11 1.58
CA ILE A 103 8.50 11.64 0.46
C ILE A 103 8.72 13.13 0.69
N ILE A 104 9.98 13.55 0.72
CA ILE A 104 10.37 14.96 0.83
C ILE A 104 10.84 15.41 -0.56
N VAL A 105 10.23 16.48 -1.07
CA VAL A 105 10.56 17.06 -2.37
C VAL A 105 11.01 18.50 -2.12
N LYS A 106 12.32 18.75 -2.27
CA LYS A 106 12.88 20.10 -2.13
C LYS A 106 13.00 20.76 -3.48
N LEU A 107 12.51 21.99 -3.58
CA LEU A 107 12.43 22.79 -4.81
C LEU A 107 12.82 24.24 -4.51
N GLU A 108 13.29 25.00 -5.50
CA GLU A 108 13.54 26.45 -5.33
C GLU A 108 12.23 27.21 -4.99
N ASN A 109 11.14 26.82 -5.64
CA ASN A 109 9.80 27.38 -5.47
C ASN A 109 8.80 26.25 -5.16
N PRO A 110 8.71 25.79 -3.90
CA PRO A 110 7.81 24.70 -3.54
C PRO A 110 6.33 25.14 -3.58
N PRO A 111 5.40 24.27 -4.00
CA PRO A 111 3.97 24.55 -3.86
C PRO A 111 3.59 24.68 -2.37
N PRO A 112 2.56 25.48 -2.02
CA PRO A 112 2.17 25.74 -0.63
C PRO A 112 1.38 24.59 0.00
N PHE A 113 1.22 23.46 -0.71
CA PHE A 113 0.45 22.31 -0.26
C PHE A 113 1.38 21.18 0.15
N SER A 114 1.01 20.44 1.19
CA SER A 114 1.70 19.23 1.60
C SER A 114 0.67 18.22 2.12
N SER A 115 1.05 16.95 2.13
CA SER A 115 0.25 15.86 2.66
C SER A 115 1.05 15.04 3.66
N GLN A 116 0.40 14.06 4.29
CA GLN A 116 1.08 13.08 5.13
C GLN A 116 2.10 12.25 4.33
N LEU A 117 1.83 11.99 3.04
CA LEU A 117 2.71 11.18 2.18
C LEU A 117 3.84 11.99 1.53
N ILE A 118 3.55 13.24 1.14
CA ILE A 118 4.48 14.10 0.38
C ILE A 118 4.59 15.46 1.06
N ALA A 119 5.80 15.85 1.43
CA ALA A 119 6.13 17.20 1.88
C ALA A 119 6.92 17.94 0.79
N PHE A 120 6.61 19.22 0.63
CA PHE A 120 7.38 20.12 -0.22
C PHE A 120 8.15 21.11 0.64
N GLU A 121 9.45 21.21 0.39
CA GLU A 121 10.37 22.05 1.14
C GLU A 121 11.12 22.98 0.20
N LYS A 122 11.58 24.11 0.73
CA LYS A 122 12.45 25.01 -0.03
C LYS A 122 13.87 24.45 -0.01
N LEU A 123 14.53 24.48 -1.17
CA LEU A 123 15.97 24.20 -1.30
C LEU A 123 16.81 25.12 -0.41
#